data_AF-A0A9P3JLS2-F1
#
_entry.id   AF-A0A9P3JLS2-F1
#
_cell.length_a   1.000
_cell.length_b   1.000
_cell.length_c   1.000
_cell.angle_alpha   90.00
_cell.angle_beta   90.00
_cell.angle_gamma   90.00
#
_symmetry.space_group_name_H-M   'P 1'
#
loop_
_entity.id
_entity.type
_entity.pdbx_description
1 polymer ?
#
loop_
_entity_poly.entity_id
_entity_poly.type
_entity_poly.pdbx_seq_one_letter_code
_entity_poly.pdbx_strand_id
1 'polypeptide(L)'
;MPQEPAMRKRMARAQDGILKHMLRMMELCHARGFVYGVIPESGKPVGGSSDNLRAWWKDRVRFDKNGPAALAKFEAERAAAMGGGGGGGRAGEGEGGLRPRACRCTRC
;
A
#
# COMPACT_ATOMS: atom_id res chain seq x y z
N MET A 1 -11.84 19.61 0.24
CA MET A 1 -10.65 20.49 0.20
C MET A 1 -9.94 20.30 -1.12
N PRO A 2 -9.74 21.35 -1.94
CA PRO A 2 -8.84 21.27 -3.09
C PRO A 2 -7.46 20.88 -2.57
N GLN A 3 -6.89 19.79 -3.08
CA GLN A 3 -5.49 19.45 -2.76
C GLN A 3 -4.62 20.61 -3.24
N GLU A 4 -3.89 21.24 -2.32
CA GLU A 4 -3.04 22.38 -2.66
C GLU A 4 -2.16 22.01 -3.86
N PRO A 5 -2.07 22.86 -4.90
CA PRO A 5 -1.29 22.57 -6.11
C PRO A 5 0.16 22.15 -5.81
N ALA A 6 0.71 22.62 -4.69
CA ALA A 6 2.03 22.25 -4.18
C ALA A 6 2.13 20.77 -3.77
N MET A 7 1.12 20.20 -3.08
CA MET A 7 1.14 18.81 -2.62
C MET A 7 1.01 17.83 -3.80
N ARG A 8 0.16 18.16 -4.78
CA ARG A 8 0.04 17.41 -6.04
C ARG A 8 1.36 17.36 -6.81
N LYS A 9 2.07 18.49 -6.90
CA LYS A 9 3.38 18.58 -7.55
C LYS A 9 4.47 17.79 -6.80
N ARG A 10 4.45 17.77 -5.47
CA ARG A 10 5.39 16.96 -4.66
C ARG A 10 5.20 15.46 -4.93
N MET A 11 3.95 15.00 -5.00
CA MET A 11 3.69 13.59 -5.32
C MET A 11 4.08 13.21 -6.74
N ALA A 12 3.82 14.06 -7.73
CA ALA A 12 4.24 13.79 -9.11
C ALA A 12 5.76 13.55 -9.20
N ARG A 13 6.56 14.42 -8.56
CA ARG A 13 8.03 14.27 -8.53
C ARG A 13 8.48 12.98 -7.85
N ALA A 14 7.81 12.59 -6.75
CA ALA A 14 8.11 11.34 -6.07
C ALA A 14 7.77 10.12 -6.95
N GLN A 15 6.66 10.17 -7.70
CA GLN A 15 6.29 9.13 -8.65
C GLN A 15 7.27 9.02 -9.81
N ASP A 16 7.70 10.14 -10.37
CA ASP A 16 8.72 10.16 -11.42
C ASP A 16 10.03 9.51 -10.91
N GLY A 17 10.38 9.77 -9.65
CA GLY A 17 11.49 9.11 -8.97
C GLY A 17 11.31 7.59 -8.89
N ILE A 18 10.17 7.12 -8.39
CA ILE A 18 9.87 5.67 -8.29
C ILE A 18 9.93 5.01 -9.68
N LEU A 19 9.26 5.59 -10.67
CA LEU A 19 9.18 5.04 -12.01
C LEU A 19 10.57 4.95 -12.66
N LYS A 20 11.41 5.99 -12.50
CA LYS A 20 12.78 5.99 -12.99
C LYS A 20 13.60 4.83 -12.41
N HIS A 21 13.45 4.52 -11.12
CA HIS A 21 14.16 3.40 -10.50
C HIS A 21 13.63 2.05 -11.00
N MET A 22 12.31 1.92 -11.17
CA MET A 22 11.71 0.67 -11.66
C MET A 22 12.11 0.35 -13.10
N LEU A 23 12.10 1.36 -13.98
CA LEU A 23 12.61 1.21 -15.35
C LEU A 23 14.08 0.81 -15.35
N ARG A 24 14.90 1.45 -14.50
CA ARG A 24 16.32 1.10 -14.35
C ARG A 24 16.52 -0.35 -13.90
N MET A 25 15.67 -0.89 -13.02
CA MET A 25 15.75 -2.31 -12.62
C MET A 25 15.37 -3.26 -13.74
N MET A 26 14.41 -2.88 -14.59
CA MET A 26 14.10 -3.67 -15.79
C MET A 26 15.24 -3.68 -16.80
N GLU A 27 15.90 -2.54 -17.01
CA GLU A 27 16.99 -2.41 -17.99
C GLU A 27 18.33 -2.98 -17.51
N LEU A 28 18.74 -2.67 -16.28
CA LEU A 28 20.08 -3.02 -15.77
C LEU A 28 20.12 -4.36 -15.03
N CYS A 29 19.02 -4.73 -14.38
CA CYS A 29 18.97 -5.94 -13.55
C CYS A 29 18.15 -7.06 -14.19
N HIS A 30 17.73 -6.88 -15.46
CA HIS A 30 16.88 -7.83 -16.19
C HIS A 30 15.62 -8.23 -15.42
N ALA A 31 15.03 -7.31 -14.64
CA ALA A 31 13.78 -7.58 -13.97
C ALA A 31 12.69 -7.88 -15.02
N ARG A 32 11.92 -8.95 -14.80
CA ARG A 32 10.91 -9.44 -15.76
C ARG A 32 9.63 -8.60 -15.80
N GLY A 33 9.44 -7.70 -14.83
CA GLY A 33 8.27 -6.83 -14.73
C GLY A 33 8.22 -6.16 -13.36
N PHE A 34 7.38 -5.13 -13.23
CA PHE A 34 7.17 -4.41 -11.98
C PHE A 34 5.69 -4.04 -11.79
N VAL A 35 5.30 -3.87 -10.53
CA VAL A 35 4.03 -3.26 -10.11
C VAL A 35 4.29 -2.42 -8.86
N TYR A 36 3.60 -1.29 -8.72
CA TYR A 36 3.56 -0.51 -7.48
C TYR A 36 2.20 0.15 -7.29
N GLY A 37 1.81 0.32 -6.03
CA GLY A 37 0.57 0.98 -5.64
C GLY A 37 0.76 1.74 -4.34
N VAL A 38 0.25 2.96 -4.29
CA VAL A 38 0.31 3.89 -3.15
C VAL A 38 -1.09 4.42 -2.90
N ILE A 39 -1.53 4.40 -1.66
CA ILE A 39 -2.79 5.00 -1.24
C ILE A 39 -2.44 6.28 -0.48
N PRO A 40 -2.55 7.45 -1.10
CA PRO A 40 -2.36 8.71 -0.39
C PRO A 40 -3.52 8.93 0.59
N GLU A 41 -3.32 9.82 1.56
CA GLU A 41 -4.38 10.24 2.49
C GLU A 41 -5.61 10.84 1.79
N SER A 42 -5.47 11.31 0.54
CA SER A 42 -6.61 11.72 -0.28
C SER A 42 -7.53 10.59 -0.71
N GLY A 43 -7.16 9.34 -0.42
CA GLY A 43 -7.97 8.14 -0.61
C GLY A 43 -7.93 7.57 -2.03
N LYS A 44 -7.58 8.35 -3.05
CA LYS A 44 -7.49 7.85 -4.43
C LYS A 44 -6.16 7.12 -4.66
N PRO A 45 -6.16 5.79 -4.90
CA PRO A 45 -4.93 5.05 -5.15
C PRO A 45 -4.21 5.56 -6.39
N VAL A 46 -2.88 5.55 -6.34
CA VAL A 46 -2.02 5.82 -7.49
C VAL A 46 -0.99 4.71 -7.61
N GLY A 47 -0.75 4.24 -8.83
CA GLY A 47 0.16 3.14 -9.06
C GLY A 47 0.57 3.03 -10.51
N GLY A 48 1.47 2.09 -10.77
CA GLY A 48 1.97 1.81 -12.11
C GLY A 48 2.47 0.36 -12.21
N SER A 49 2.58 -0.11 -13.44
CA SER A 49 3.01 -1.47 -13.74
C SER A 49 3.73 -1.53 -15.08
N SER A 50 4.57 -2.54 -15.28
CA SER A 50 5.08 -2.90 -16.59
C SER A 50 3.96 -3.46 -17.49
N ASP A 51 4.13 -3.35 -18.82
CA ASP A 51 3.07 -3.66 -19.78
C ASP A 51 2.61 -5.13 -19.73
N ASN A 52 3.54 -6.05 -19.52
CA ASN A 52 3.26 -7.48 -19.41
C ASN A 52 2.45 -7.86 -18.16
N LEU A 53 2.46 -7.03 -17.11
CA LEU A 53 1.71 -7.25 -15.87
C LEU A 53 0.48 -6.34 -15.74
N ARG A 54 0.32 -5.34 -16.62
CA ARG A 54 -0.74 -4.33 -16.54
C ARG A 54 -2.14 -4.93 -16.50
N ALA A 55 -2.43 -5.88 -17.39
CA ALA A 55 -3.74 -6.53 -17.46
C ALA A 55 -4.02 -7.34 -16.18
N TRP A 56 -3.05 -8.16 -15.75
CA TRP A 56 -3.18 -8.94 -14.51
C TRP A 56 -3.38 -8.04 -13.28
N TRP A 57 -2.59 -6.97 -13.15
CA TRP A 57 -2.68 -6.01 -12.06
C TRP A 57 -4.06 -5.34 -12.00
N LYS A 58 -4.58 -4.89 -13.16
CA LYS A 58 -5.88 -4.24 -13.25
C LYS A 58 -7.04 -5.20 -12.98
N ASP A 59 -7.02 -6.38 -13.60
CA ASP A 59 -8.20 -7.24 -13.65
C ASP A 59 -8.26 -8.27 -12.51
N ARG A 60 -7.10 -8.77 -12.06
CA ARG A 60 -7.00 -9.74 -10.95
C ARG A 60 -6.73 -9.06 -9.62
N VAL A 61 -5.71 -8.20 -9.55
CA VAL A 61 -5.33 -7.57 -8.28
C VAL A 61 -6.27 -6.42 -7.90
N ARG A 62 -6.80 -5.69 -8.89
CA ARG A 62 -7.83 -4.64 -8.69
C ARG A 62 -7.47 -3.69 -7.55
N PHE A 63 -6.22 -3.21 -7.54
CA PHE A 63 -5.67 -2.43 -6.44
C PHE A 63 -6.51 -1.19 -6.10
N ASP A 64 -7.13 -0.57 -7.10
CA ASP A 64 -8.02 0.59 -6.90
C ASP A 64 -9.19 0.29 -5.95
N LYS A 65 -9.63 -0.97 -5.84
CA LYS A 65 -10.68 -1.43 -4.93
C LYS A 65 -10.09 -2.10 -3.68
N ASN A 66 -9.16 -3.03 -3.90
CA ASN A 66 -8.63 -3.87 -2.83
C ASN A 66 -7.67 -3.12 -1.90
N GLY A 67 -6.93 -2.13 -2.41
CA GLY A 67 -6.03 -1.30 -1.64
C GLY A 67 -6.76 -0.50 -0.56
N PRO A 68 -7.70 0.40 -0.92
CA PRO A 68 -8.46 1.16 0.07
C PRO A 68 -9.22 0.28 1.06
N ALA A 69 -9.80 -0.85 0.61
CA ALA A 69 -10.48 -1.78 1.48
C ALA A 69 -9.55 -2.41 2.53
N ALA A 70 -8.33 -2.78 2.14
CA ALA A 70 -7.32 -3.31 3.06
C ALA A 70 -6.88 -2.26 4.09
N LEU A 71 -6.71 -1.00 3.68
CA LEU A 71 -6.37 0.09 4.59
C LEU A 71 -7.50 0.35 5.59
N ALA A 72 -8.75 0.43 5.13
CA ALA A 72 -9.91 0.62 6.00
C ALA A 72 -10.06 -0.52 7.03
N LYS A 73 -9.85 -1.78 6.60
CA LYS A 73 -9.84 -2.94 7.50
C LYS A 73 -8.75 -2.81 8.55
N PHE A 74 -7.52 -2.46 8.14
CA PHE A 74 -6.40 -2.26 9.05
C PHE A 74 -6.69 -1.15 10.08
N GLU A 75 -7.28 -0.03 9.66
CA GLU A 75 -7.64 1.07 10.56
C GLU A 75 -8.69 0.65 11.58
N ALA A 76 -9.72 -0.10 11.16
CA ALA A 76 -10.74 -0.64 12.06
C ALA A 76 -10.17 -1.61 13.09
N GLU A 77 -9.30 -2.54 12.67
CA GLU A 77 -8.62 -3.48 13.56
C GLU A 77 -7.71 -2.74 14.56
N ARG A 78 -6.99 -1.72 14.08
CA ARG A 78 -6.13 -0.88 14.93
C ARG A 78 -6.92 -0.09 15.96
N ALA A 79 -8.10 0.44 15.59
CA ALA A 79 -9.00 1.14 16.51
C ALA A 79 -9.57 0.18 17.56
N ALA A 80 -9.98 -1.03 17.16
CA ALA A 80 -10.45 -2.07 18.07
C ALA A 80 -9.37 -2.50 19.09
N ALA A 81 -8.12 -2.62 18.63
CA ALA A 81 -6.98 -2.98 19.50
C ALA A 81 -6.62 -1.88 20.51
N MET A 82 -6.81 -0.60 20.17
CA MET A 82 -6.58 0.52 21.10
C MET A 82 -7.78 0.80 22.03
N GLY A 83 -8.98 0.34 21.69
CA GLY A 83 -10.18 0.45 22.52
C GLY A 83 -10.31 -0.60 23.63
N GLY A 84 -9.40 -1.56 23.73
CA GLY A 84 -9.43 -2.67 24.70
C GLY A 84 -8.89 -2.32 26.09
N GLY A 85 -9.39 -1.25 26.71
CA GLY A 85 -9.17 -0.93 28.11
C GLY A 85 -10.39 -1.32 28.95
N GLY A 86 -10.54 -2.60 29.28
CA GLY A 86 -11.47 -3.05 30.33
C GLY A 86 -12.17 -4.39 30.05
N GLY A 87 -11.91 -5.38 30.91
CA GLY A 87 -12.76 -6.56 31.09
C GLY A 87 -12.07 -7.90 30.76
N GLY A 88 -11.53 -8.56 31.79
CA GLY A 88 -10.97 -9.90 31.69
C GLY A 88 -12.01 -10.99 31.39
N GLY A 89 -11.57 -12.03 30.69
CA GLY A 89 -12.32 -13.27 30.43
C GLY A 89 -11.55 -14.16 29.47
N ARG A 90 -11.21 -15.38 29.90
CA ARG A 90 -10.24 -16.32 29.29
C ARG A 90 -10.80 -17.14 28.11
N ALA A 91 -9.84 -17.50 27.24
CA ALA A 91 -9.63 -18.76 26.52
C ALA A 91 -10.47 -19.10 25.27
N GLY A 92 -9.74 -19.34 24.17
CA GLY A 92 -10.17 -20.00 22.94
C GLY A 92 -9.04 -19.96 21.90
N GLU A 93 -8.27 -21.04 21.83
CA GLU A 93 -7.17 -21.26 20.86
C GLU A 93 -7.68 -21.33 19.42
N GLY A 94 -6.88 -20.80 18.47
CA GLY A 94 -7.18 -20.81 17.05
C GLY A 94 -6.12 -20.07 16.23
N GLU A 95 -5.01 -20.76 16.01
CA GLU A 95 -4.11 -20.75 14.84
C GLU A 95 -3.89 -19.44 14.02
N GLY A 96 -2.62 -19.03 13.93
CA GLY A 96 -2.12 -18.27 12.77
C GLY A 96 -2.16 -16.74 12.84
N GLY A 97 -2.00 -16.14 14.02
CA GLY A 97 -1.84 -14.68 14.12
C GLY A 97 -0.55 -14.20 13.46
N LEU A 98 -0.61 -13.81 12.19
CA LEU A 98 0.46 -13.06 11.53
C LEU A 98 0.59 -11.71 12.25
N ARG A 99 1.47 -11.67 13.26
CA ARG A 99 1.82 -10.45 13.97
C ARG A 99 2.26 -9.41 12.94
N PRO A 100 1.53 -8.31 12.74
CA PRO A 100 1.91 -7.32 11.76
C PRO A 100 3.15 -6.62 12.28
N ARG A 101 4.31 -6.95 11.71
CA ARG A 101 5.45 -6.06 11.78
C ARG A 101 5.00 -4.79 11.08
N ALA A 102 4.80 -3.72 11.85
CA ALA A 102 4.63 -2.38 11.32
C ALA A 102 5.65 -2.19 10.18
N CYS A 103 5.22 -1.69 9.02
CA CYS A 103 6.12 -1.20 7.98
C CYS A 103 6.92 -0.04 8.57
N ARG A 104 7.93 -0.36 9.37
CA ARG A 104 9.01 0.53 9.71
C ARG A 104 9.84 0.64 8.45
N CYS A 105 9.59 1.69 7.67
CA CYS A 105 10.62 2.25 6.79
C CYS A 105 11.76 2.76 7.69
N THR A 106 12.58 1.86 8.23
CA THR A 106 13.74 2.17 9.09
C THR A 106 15.06 2.19 8.33
N ARG A 107 15.02 2.63 7.07
CA ARG A 107 16.20 3.16 6.35
C ARG A 107 15.81 3.64 4.96
N CYS A 108 15.85 4.96 4.80
CA CYS A 108 16.41 5.59 3.60
C CYS A 108 17.93 5.44 3.69
#